data_AF-Q93FI9-F1
#
_entry.id   AF-Q93FI9-F1
#
_cell.length_a   1.000
_cell.length_b   1.000
_cell.length_c   1.000
_cell.angle_alpha   90.00
_cell.angle_beta   90.00
_cell.angle_gamma   90.00
#
_symmetry.space_group_name_H-M   'P 1'
#
loop_
_entity.id
_entity.type
_entity.pdbx_description
1 polymer ?
#
loop_
_entity_poly.entity_id
_entity_poly.type
_entity_poly.pdbx_seq_one_letter_code
_entity_poly.pdbx_strand_id
1 'polypeptide(L)'
;MILVIKIFVIDETERAFMLNGLNNNSASLVLDATIKINSDYKKPWNEMTCAEKLLKILTLGLWNPKYSQDERQQFQGLLTVLEPVSPAHNELGRVYAKFSDGSSLRISVTNSELIEAEIHTPNNEKFLVLLEANEQNRLLQSLPINRHMPYIQVHHTLPQEELTDLLSMHKLLSFTSKLSATLIPHNNQTDPLSGLTPFSTVFMDTSRGLGNSKLSLNGVDIPADAQKLLRNTLGLKDTNSSPDLNVIRNGIPRHYAEQIVKESSSTNEQKAAVVDFLCQPEAPTAICSAFYQSFNVPALMLTHVRISQASAYNAQRSLDMPNACINISITQSSEGSIHVTSHTGVLIMAPEDRPNQLGMLTNRTSYEVPPGVKCEPNEMARMLKAKYASSETYLNNA
;
A
#
# COMPACT_ATOMS: atom_id res chain seq x y z
N MET A 1 -10.54 -7.71 -32.76
CA MET A 1 -11.72 -6.94 -32.32
C MET A 1 -11.26 -5.49 -32.18
N ILE A 2 -11.75 -4.58 -33.03
CA ILE A 2 -11.29 -3.18 -33.09
C ILE A 2 -11.89 -2.43 -31.88
N LEU A 3 -11.04 -2.02 -30.94
CA LEU A 3 -11.45 -1.20 -29.80
C LEU A 3 -11.58 0.26 -30.25
N VAL A 4 -12.80 0.79 -30.24
CA VAL A 4 -13.06 2.22 -30.51
C VAL A 4 -12.84 2.97 -29.21
N ILE A 5 -11.73 3.71 -29.10
CA ILE A 5 -11.43 4.61 -27.98
C ILE A 5 -12.25 5.90 -28.16
N LYS A 6 -13.11 6.23 -27.19
CA LYS A 6 -13.79 7.52 -27.10
C LYS A 6 -13.06 8.37 -26.06
N ILE A 7 -12.56 9.53 -26.48
CA ILE A 7 -11.94 10.54 -25.60
C ILE A 7 -13.01 11.58 -25.27
N PHE A 8 -13.13 11.96 -23.99
CA PHE A 8 -13.94 13.09 -23.55
C PHE A 8 -13.02 14.12 -22.88
N VAL A 9 -13.11 15.37 -23.32
CA VAL A 9 -12.53 16.53 -22.64
C VAL A 9 -13.70 17.34 -22.11
N ILE A 10 -13.75 17.57 -20.80
CA ILE A 10 -14.76 18.41 -20.16
C ILE A 10 -14.04 19.67 -19.68
N ASP A 11 -14.41 20.80 -20.29
CA ASP A 11 -14.02 22.15 -19.88
C ASP A 11 -14.98 22.65 -18.78
N GLU A 12 -14.61 23.72 -18.07
CA GLU A 12 -15.31 24.40 -16.96
C GLU A 12 -16.77 24.83 -17.27
N THR A 13 -17.25 24.57 -18.48
CA THR A 13 -18.61 24.90 -18.96
C THR A 13 -19.51 23.67 -19.20
N GLU A 14 -19.12 22.48 -18.75
CA GLU A 14 -19.88 21.21 -18.90
C GLU A 14 -20.23 20.85 -20.37
N ARG A 15 -19.49 21.34 -21.36
CA ARG A 15 -19.69 20.97 -22.76
C ARG A 15 -18.84 19.78 -23.15
N ALA A 16 -19.48 18.64 -23.38
CA ALA A 16 -18.84 17.45 -23.96
C ALA A 16 -18.68 17.60 -25.49
N PHE A 17 -17.44 17.59 -25.98
CA PHE A 17 -17.16 17.51 -27.41
C PHE A 17 -17.01 16.04 -27.83
N MET A 18 -17.87 15.56 -28.75
CA MET A 18 -17.70 14.25 -29.39
C MET A 18 -16.79 14.37 -30.63
N LEU A 19 -15.62 13.73 -30.59
CA LEU A 19 -14.81 13.49 -31.78
C LEU A 19 -15.16 12.11 -32.36
N ASN A 20 -16.06 12.07 -33.35
CA ASN A 20 -16.29 10.87 -34.16
C ASN A 20 -15.18 10.78 -35.22
N GLY A 21 -14.27 9.83 -35.07
CA GLY A 21 -13.17 9.59 -36.00
C GLY A 21 -13.03 8.12 -36.40
N LEU A 22 -13.88 7.67 -37.33
CA LEU A 22 -13.55 6.54 -38.21
C LEU A 22 -12.48 7.04 -39.19
N ASN A 23 -11.19 6.85 -38.88
CA ASN A 23 -10.08 6.63 -39.83
C ASN A 23 -8.70 6.83 -39.17
N ASN A 24 -7.96 5.73 -39.05
CA ASN A 24 -6.50 5.53 -39.20
C ASN A 24 -5.44 6.50 -38.62
N ASN A 25 -5.76 7.47 -37.76
CA ASN A 25 -4.75 8.36 -37.16
C ASN A 25 -4.77 8.42 -35.62
N SER A 26 -5.13 7.32 -34.96
CA SER A 26 -5.12 7.22 -33.48
C SER A 26 -3.74 7.49 -32.86
N ALA A 27 -2.65 7.12 -33.54
CA ALA A 27 -1.30 7.43 -33.08
C ALA A 27 -0.99 8.94 -33.11
N SER A 28 -1.52 9.70 -34.08
CA SER A 28 -1.28 11.15 -34.21
C SER A 28 -2.08 11.97 -33.19
N LEU A 29 -3.29 11.51 -32.82
CA LEU A 29 -4.12 12.18 -31.81
C LEU A 29 -3.67 11.86 -30.37
N VAL A 30 -3.19 10.65 -30.12
CA VAL A 30 -2.46 10.33 -28.88
C VAL A 30 -1.20 11.16 -28.81
N LEU A 31 -0.42 11.26 -29.89
CA LEU A 31 0.76 12.12 -29.94
C LEU A 31 0.40 13.59 -29.72
N ASP A 32 -0.70 14.13 -30.26
CA ASP A 32 -1.13 15.52 -30.03
C ASP A 32 -1.62 15.77 -28.60
N ALA A 33 -2.26 14.79 -27.94
CA ALA A 33 -2.60 14.88 -26.52
C ALA A 33 -1.36 14.74 -25.64
N THR A 34 -0.43 13.84 -25.98
CA THR A 34 0.86 13.69 -25.32
C THR A 34 1.76 14.90 -25.58
N ILE A 35 1.65 15.60 -26.71
CA ILE A 35 2.36 16.83 -27.04
C ILE A 35 1.72 18.02 -26.34
N LYS A 36 0.38 18.08 -26.18
CA LYS A 36 -0.28 19.10 -25.33
C LYS A 36 0.06 18.92 -23.85
N ILE A 37 0.05 17.68 -23.35
CA ILE A 37 0.46 17.35 -21.98
C ILE A 37 1.98 17.61 -21.82
N ASN A 38 2.84 17.24 -22.78
CA ASN A 38 4.27 17.58 -22.75
C ASN A 38 4.53 19.09 -22.92
N SER A 39 3.64 19.84 -23.58
CA SER A 39 3.77 21.30 -23.70
C SER A 39 3.37 22.02 -22.42
N ASP A 40 2.47 21.45 -21.62
CA ASP A 40 2.07 21.96 -20.30
C ASP A 40 3.01 21.47 -19.17
N TYR A 41 3.74 20.36 -19.36
CA TYR A 41 4.85 19.91 -18.50
C TYR A 41 6.20 20.61 -18.79
N LYS A 42 6.16 21.89 -19.19
CA LYS A 42 7.35 22.76 -19.33
C LYS A 42 7.84 23.36 -18.02
N LYS A 43 7.20 23.08 -16.88
CA LYS A 43 7.73 23.51 -15.58
C LYS A 43 9.12 22.89 -15.36
N PRO A 44 10.17 23.67 -15.08
CA PRO A 44 11.44 23.10 -14.66
C PRO A 44 11.24 22.31 -13.35
N TRP A 45 12.07 21.29 -13.12
CA TRP A 45 11.92 20.37 -11.97
C TRP A 45 11.77 21.10 -10.63
N ASN A 46 12.47 22.21 -10.45
CA ASN A 46 12.43 23.00 -9.22
C ASN A 46 11.09 23.71 -8.99
N GLU A 47 10.29 23.92 -10.03
CA GLU A 47 8.96 24.55 -9.97
C GLU A 47 7.82 23.52 -9.90
N MET A 48 8.12 22.22 -10.04
CA MET A 48 7.12 21.16 -9.92
C MET A 48 6.81 20.85 -8.45
N THR A 49 5.52 20.68 -8.17
CA THR A 49 4.99 20.14 -6.90
C THR A 49 5.44 18.68 -6.70
N CYS A 50 5.32 18.17 -5.48
CA CYS A 50 5.61 16.79 -5.14
C CYS A 50 4.72 15.82 -5.92
N ALA A 51 3.43 16.12 -6.10
CA ALA A 51 2.51 15.31 -6.91
C ALA A 51 2.94 15.25 -8.38
N GLU A 52 3.29 16.39 -8.99
CA GLU A 52 3.79 16.46 -10.38
C GLU A 52 5.12 15.69 -10.54
N LYS A 53 6.04 15.85 -9.57
CA LYS A 53 7.33 15.13 -9.56
C LYS A 53 7.12 13.62 -9.50
N LEU A 54 6.28 13.13 -8.58
CA LEU A 54 5.99 11.70 -8.47
C LEU A 54 5.37 11.16 -9.75
N LEU A 55 4.40 11.86 -10.34
CA LEU A 55 3.80 11.44 -11.60
C LEU A 55 4.82 11.37 -12.75
N LYS A 56 5.75 12.34 -12.81
CA LYS A 56 6.85 12.34 -13.79
C LYS A 56 7.81 11.16 -13.60
N ILE A 57 8.15 10.82 -12.34
CA ILE A 57 8.98 9.65 -12.03
C ILE A 57 8.27 8.36 -12.46
N LEU A 58 6.98 8.21 -12.13
CA LEU A 58 6.20 7.02 -12.47
C LEU A 58 6.04 6.83 -13.99
N THR A 59 5.84 7.92 -14.73
CA THR A 59 5.68 7.89 -16.20
C THR A 59 6.98 7.59 -16.95
N LEU A 60 8.12 8.12 -16.47
CA LEU A 60 9.45 7.80 -16.99
C LEU A 60 9.96 6.42 -16.55
N GLY A 61 9.41 5.92 -15.46
CA GLY A 61 9.70 4.62 -14.85
C GLY A 61 10.57 4.73 -13.61
N LEU A 62 10.06 4.23 -12.49
CA LEU A 62 10.75 4.28 -11.19
C LEU A 62 12.17 3.67 -11.22
N TRP A 63 12.37 2.65 -12.05
CA TRP A 63 13.65 1.95 -12.24
C TRP A 63 14.43 2.43 -13.47
N ASN A 64 14.20 3.66 -13.96
CA ASN A 64 14.90 4.16 -15.13
C ASN A 64 16.44 4.12 -14.92
N PRO A 65 17.21 3.49 -15.82
CA PRO A 65 18.66 3.33 -15.64
C PRO A 65 19.42 4.66 -15.68
N LYS A 66 18.81 5.74 -16.18
CA LYS A 66 19.41 7.07 -16.23
C LYS A 66 19.42 7.80 -14.88
N TYR A 67 18.65 7.33 -13.91
CA TYR A 67 18.61 7.93 -12.58
C TYR A 67 19.86 7.60 -11.76
N SER A 68 20.49 8.64 -11.25
CA SER A 68 21.56 8.57 -10.25
C SER A 68 21.07 7.96 -8.93
N GLN A 69 22.01 7.56 -8.08
CA GLN A 69 21.68 6.99 -6.76
C GLN A 69 20.95 8.00 -5.86
N ASP A 70 21.38 9.27 -5.88
CA ASP A 70 20.76 10.34 -5.10
C ASP A 70 19.32 10.60 -5.53
N GLU A 71 19.05 10.60 -6.84
CA GLU A 71 17.70 10.70 -7.38
C GLU A 71 16.82 9.54 -6.89
N ARG A 72 17.32 8.30 -6.95
CA ARG A 72 16.56 7.13 -6.47
C ARG A 72 16.20 7.24 -5.00
N GLN A 73 17.10 7.77 -4.16
CA GLN A 73 16.82 8.00 -2.74
C GLN A 73 15.73 9.07 -2.53
N GLN A 74 15.77 10.15 -3.30
CA GLN A 74 14.72 11.18 -3.25
C GLN A 74 13.37 10.63 -3.71
N PHE A 75 13.36 9.78 -4.74
CA PHE A 75 12.13 9.19 -5.29
C PHE A 75 11.47 8.23 -4.30
N GLN A 76 12.26 7.49 -3.50
CA GLN A 76 11.71 6.71 -2.40
C GLN A 76 10.95 7.58 -1.41
N GLY A 77 11.48 8.75 -1.05
CA GLY A 77 10.78 9.70 -0.18
C GLY A 77 9.40 10.08 -0.71
N LEU A 78 9.28 10.37 -2.00
CA LEU A 78 7.99 10.66 -2.64
C LEU A 78 7.07 9.44 -2.73
N LEU A 79 7.60 8.27 -3.06
CA LEU A 79 6.84 7.03 -3.23
C LEU A 79 6.19 6.56 -1.91
N THR A 80 6.88 6.76 -0.78
CA THR A 80 6.38 6.33 0.54
C THR A 80 5.06 6.98 0.96
N VAL A 81 4.71 8.13 0.36
CA VAL A 81 3.46 8.87 0.62
C VAL A 81 2.24 8.22 -0.03
N LEU A 82 2.43 7.34 -1.03
CA LEU A 82 1.31 6.63 -1.67
C LEU A 82 0.63 5.69 -0.69
N GLU A 83 -0.65 5.89 -0.43
CA GLU A 83 -1.47 5.00 0.39
C GLU A 83 -2.54 4.30 -0.45
N PRO A 84 -2.72 2.98 -0.31
CA PRO A 84 -3.88 2.30 -0.87
C PRO A 84 -5.15 2.75 -0.12
N VAL A 85 -6.20 3.01 -0.89
CA VAL A 85 -7.52 3.44 -0.38
C VAL A 85 -8.63 2.58 -0.98
N SER A 86 -9.84 2.64 -0.42
CA SER A 86 -10.99 1.90 -0.94
C SER A 86 -11.19 2.16 -2.43
N PRO A 87 -11.14 1.13 -3.29
CA PRO A 87 -11.41 1.28 -4.71
C PRO A 87 -12.90 1.44 -4.97
N ALA A 88 -13.26 2.16 -6.04
CA ALA A 88 -14.63 2.15 -6.57
C ALA A 88 -14.97 0.79 -7.20
N HIS A 89 -16.26 0.57 -7.47
CA HIS A 89 -16.77 -0.73 -7.93
C HIS A 89 -16.09 -1.30 -9.19
N ASN A 90 -15.67 -0.44 -10.12
CA ASN A 90 -14.99 -0.82 -11.37
C ASN A 90 -13.46 -0.66 -11.33
N GLU A 91 -12.90 -0.38 -10.15
CA GLU A 91 -11.47 -0.20 -9.94
C GLU A 91 -10.83 -1.47 -9.39
N LEU A 92 -9.70 -1.85 -9.99
CA LEU A 92 -8.81 -2.89 -9.47
C LEU A 92 -8.13 -2.41 -8.18
N GLY A 93 -7.79 -1.11 -8.14
CA GLY A 93 -7.15 -0.47 -7.02
C GLY A 93 -7.18 1.05 -7.16
N ARG A 94 -7.13 1.73 -6.02
CA ARG A 94 -7.04 3.19 -5.94
C ARG A 94 -5.93 3.56 -4.96
N VAL A 95 -5.16 4.56 -5.35
CA VAL A 95 -4.02 5.06 -4.57
C VAL A 95 -4.21 6.55 -4.35
N TYR A 96 -3.86 7.02 -3.16
CA TYR A 96 -3.93 8.42 -2.78
C TYR A 96 -2.64 8.85 -2.07
N ALA A 97 -2.13 10.03 -2.39
CA ALA A 97 -1.01 10.66 -1.70
C ALA A 97 -1.33 12.12 -1.42
N LYS A 98 -1.08 12.57 -0.19
CA LYS A 98 -1.14 13.97 0.21
C LYS A 98 0.23 14.42 0.69
N PHE A 99 0.83 15.36 -0.03
CA PHE A 99 2.19 15.81 0.20
C PHE A 99 2.24 17.02 1.13
N SER A 100 3.41 17.28 1.71
CA SER A 100 3.66 18.39 2.63
C SER A 100 3.64 19.76 1.96
N ASP A 101 3.85 19.83 0.64
CA ASP A 101 3.75 21.08 -0.13
C ASP A 101 2.30 21.50 -0.42
N GLY A 102 1.31 20.72 0.06
CA GLY A 102 -0.11 20.96 -0.14
C GLY A 102 -0.69 20.30 -1.39
N SER A 103 0.15 19.74 -2.26
CA SER A 103 -0.32 18.99 -3.43
C SER A 103 -0.85 17.60 -3.06
N SER A 104 -1.74 17.04 -3.89
CA SER A 104 -2.18 15.66 -3.75
C SER A 104 -2.28 14.96 -5.10
N LEU A 105 -2.19 13.63 -5.06
CA LEU A 105 -2.26 12.75 -6.21
C LEU A 105 -3.22 11.60 -5.91
N ARG A 106 -4.23 11.43 -6.75
CA ARG A 106 -5.08 10.23 -6.75
C ARG A 106 -4.81 9.46 -8.04
N ILE A 107 -4.52 8.17 -7.93
CA ILE A 107 -4.38 7.28 -9.10
C ILE A 107 -5.44 6.19 -9.00
N SER A 108 -6.29 6.12 -10.01
CA SER A 108 -7.30 5.07 -10.18
C SER A 108 -6.85 4.09 -11.25
N VAL A 109 -6.92 2.79 -10.95
CA VAL A 109 -6.64 1.72 -11.90
C VAL A 109 -7.92 0.90 -12.09
N THR A 110 -8.44 0.84 -13.31
CA THR A 110 -9.64 0.06 -13.61
C THR A 110 -9.36 -1.45 -13.63
N ASN A 111 -10.41 -2.27 -13.61
CA ASN A 111 -10.28 -3.72 -13.81
C ASN A 111 -9.64 -4.11 -15.15
N SER A 112 -9.70 -3.24 -16.17
CA SER A 112 -9.03 -3.42 -17.45
C SER A 112 -7.62 -2.79 -17.48
N GLU A 113 -7.08 -2.43 -16.32
CA GLU A 113 -5.77 -1.80 -16.13
C GLU A 113 -5.59 -0.45 -16.86
N LEU A 114 -6.69 0.29 -17.08
CA LEU A 114 -6.60 1.69 -17.51
C LEU A 114 -6.27 2.57 -16.29
N ILE A 115 -5.38 3.55 -16.48
CA ILE A 115 -4.79 4.31 -15.39
C ILE A 115 -5.10 5.78 -15.57
N GLU A 116 -5.79 6.36 -14.59
CA GLU A 116 -6.11 7.77 -14.53
C GLU A 116 -5.50 8.37 -13.28
N ALA A 117 -4.82 9.51 -13.42
CA ALA A 117 -4.28 10.29 -12.33
C ALA A 117 -4.97 11.65 -12.24
N GLU A 118 -5.35 12.01 -11.02
CA GLU A 118 -5.90 13.31 -10.68
C GLU A 118 -4.90 14.02 -9.76
N ILE A 119 -4.36 15.15 -10.22
CA ILE A 119 -3.47 16.01 -9.43
C ILE A 119 -4.29 17.18 -8.90
N HIS A 120 -4.15 17.46 -7.60
CA HIS A 120 -4.53 18.76 -7.05
C HIS A 120 -3.28 19.53 -6.65
N THR A 121 -3.17 20.75 -7.14
CA THR A 121 -2.08 21.66 -6.75
C THR A 121 -2.38 22.30 -5.39
N PRO A 122 -1.39 22.93 -4.74
CA PRO A 122 -1.61 23.67 -3.49
C PRO A 122 -2.64 24.81 -3.63
N ASN A 123 -2.86 25.30 -4.85
CA ASN A 123 -3.85 26.34 -5.18
C ASN A 123 -5.24 25.77 -5.47
N ASN A 124 -5.48 24.48 -5.19
CA ASN A 124 -6.71 23.74 -5.51
C ASN A 124 -7.04 23.64 -7.01
N GLU A 125 -6.09 23.88 -7.91
CA GLU A 125 -6.28 23.55 -9.32
C GLU A 125 -6.25 22.04 -9.51
N LYS A 126 -7.11 21.54 -10.40
CA LYS A 126 -7.31 20.12 -10.63
C LYS A 126 -6.94 19.74 -12.06
N PHE A 127 -6.10 18.73 -12.21
CA PHE A 127 -5.69 18.19 -13.51
C PHE A 127 -5.98 16.70 -13.57
N LEU A 128 -6.53 16.25 -14.71
CA LEU A 128 -6.75 14.84 -14.99
C LEU A 128 -5.81 14.39 -16.10
N VAL A 129 -5.10 13.29 -15.87
CA VAL A 129 -4.11 12.75 -16.79
C VAL A 129 -4.35 11.26 -16.98
N LEU A 130 -4.46 10.82 -18.23
CA LEU A 130 -4.45 9.40 -18.57
C LEU A 130 -3.00 8.94 -18.67
N LEU A 131 -2.66 7.85 -17.99
CA LEU A 131 -1.31 7.29 -17.97
C LEU A 131 -1.25 6.00 -18.78
N GLU A 132 -0.11 5.79 -19.44
CA GLU A 132 0.19 4.54 -20.14
C GLU A 132 1.28 3.77 -19.38
N ALA A 133 0.96 2.54 -18.98
CA ALA A 133 1.95 1.62 -18.44
C ALA A 133 2.49 0.72 -19.56
N ASN A 134 3.81 0.62 -19.66
CA ASN A 134 4.50 -0.21 -20.63
C ASN A 134 5.72 -0.89 -19.98
N GLU A 135 6.43 -1.70 -20.75
CA GLU A 135 7.59 -2.46 -20.27
C GLU A 135 8.76 -1.55 -19.86
N GLN A 136 8.86 -0.35 -20.44
CA GLN A 136 9.94 0.60 -20.16
C GLN A 136 9.73 1.29 -18.81
N ASN A 137 8.53 1.80 -18.55
CA ASN A 137 8.25 2.53 -17.32
C ASN A 137 7.83 1.62 -16.16
N ARG A 138 7.22 0.47 -16.45
CA ARG A 138 6.68 -0.47 -15.44
C ARG A 138 5.80 0.25 -14.40
N LEU A 139 4.99 1.20 -14.86
CA LEU A 139 4.23 2.10 -13.99
C LEU A 139 3.28 1.34 -13.06
N LEU A 140 2.52 0.36 -13.58
CA LEU A 140 1.63 -0.47 -12.76
C LEU A 140 2.39 -1.21 -11.66
N GLN A 141 3.62 -1.65 -11.93
CA GLN A 141 4.46 -2.36 -10.98
C GLN A 141 4.92 -1.47 -9.82
N SER A 142 4.97 -0.15 -10.02
CA SER A 142 5.35 0.86 -9.03
C SER A 142 4.18 1.46 -8.24
N LEU A 143 3.01 0.81 -8.24
CA LEU A 143 1.84 1.23 -7.46
C LEU A 143 1.39 0.14 -6.49
N PRO A 144 0.86 0.48 -5.29
CA PRO A 144 0.38 -0.48 -4.31
C PRO A 144 -0.99 -1.10 -4.70
N ILE A 145 -1.04 -1.78 -5.85
CA ILE A 145 -2.24 -2.41 -6.40
C ILE A 145 -2.09 -3.93 -6.47
N ASN A 146 -3.21 -4.65 -6.37
CA ASN A 146 -3.25 -6.10 -6.52
C ASN A 146 -3.73 -6.45 -7.92
N ARG A 147 -2.97 -7.25 -8.67
CA ARG A 147 -3.24 -7.58 -10.08
C ARG A 147 -3.62 -9.05 -10.25
N HIS A 148 -4.45 -9.31 -11.25
CA HIS A 148 -4.74 -10.66 -11.72
C HIS A 148 -3.66 -11.10 -12.71
N MET A 149 -2.62 -11.75 -12.20
CA MET A 149 -1.50 -12.23 -13.00
C MET A 149 -1.33 -13.74 -12.83
N PRO A 150 -0.89 -14.47 -13.87
CA PRO A 150 -0.66 -15.90 -13.77
C PRO A 150 0.62 -16.28 -12.99
N TYR A 151 1.43 -15.29 -12.59
CA TYR A 151 2.67 -15.47 -11.83
C TYR A 151 2.81 -14.40 -10.74
N ILE A 152 3.55 -14.73 -9.68
CA ILE A 152 3.90 -13.78 -8.62
C ILE A 152 4.78 -12.68 -9.20
N GLN A 153 4.39 -11.43 -8.99
CA GLN A 153 5.14 -10.29 -9.47
C GLN A 153 6.54 -10.26 -8.82
N VAL A 154 7.56 -10.06 -9.65
CA VAL A 154 8.95 -9.88 -9.21
C VAL A 154 9.39 -8.44 -9.43
N HIS A 155 10.07 -7.86 -8.42
CA HIS A 155 10.66 -6.54 -8.47
C HIS A 155 12.14 -6.56 -8.07
N HIS A 156 12.75 -5.39 -8.24
CA HIS A 156 14.12 -5.11 -7.84
C HIS A 156 14.14 -3.92 -6.88
N THR A 157 15.09 -3.90 -5.95
CA THR A 157 15.34 -2.73 -5.12
C THR A 157 15.86 -1.56 -5.96
N LEU A 158 15.67 -0.32 -5.47
CA LEU A 158 16.19 0.88 -6.14
C LEU A 158 17.68 1.13 -5.84
N PRO A 159 18.09 1.25 -4.56
CA PRO A 159 19.48 1.25 -4.15
C PRO A 159 20.01 -0.17 -3.91
N GLN A 160 21.34 -0.28 -3.86
CA GLN A 160 22.03 -1.38 -3.18
C GLN A 160 21.77 -1.25 -1.68
N GLU A 161 20.81 -2.01 -1.17
CA GLU A 161 20.63 -2.21 0.27
C GLU A 161 21.17 -3.59 0.63
N GLU A 162 21.94 -3.67 1.70
CA GLU A 162 22.27 -4.95 2.31
C GLU A 162 21.16 -5.34 3.30
N LEU A 163 20.77 -6.60 3.30
CA LEU A 163 19.81 -7.17 4.26
C LEU A 163 20.57 -7.84 5.41
N THR A 164 20.98 -7.05 6.39
CA THR A 164 21.87 -7.49 7.48
C THR A 164 21.26 -7.36 8.87
N ASP A 165 20.15 -6.61 8.99
CA ASP A 165 19.53 -6.32 10.29
C ASP A 165 18.01 -6.07 10.19
N LEU A 166 17.37 -5.85 11.35
CA LEU A 166 15.97 -5.48 11.47
C LEU A 166 15.62 -4.19 10.69
N LEU A 167 16.51 -3.19 10.71
CA LEU A 167 16.23 -1.87 10.12
C LEU A 167 16.19 -1.94 8.59
N SER A 168 17.15 -2.62 7.97
CA SER A 168 17.21 -2.88 6.53
C SER A 168 16.00 -3.68 6.07
N MET A 169 15.56 -4.68 6.85
CA MET A 169 14.33 -5.42 6.54
C MET A 169 13.08 -4.54 6.61
N HIS A 170 12.95 -3.65 7.61
CA HIS A 170 11.84 -2.70 7.66
C HIS A 170 11.85 -1.67 6.51
N LYS A 171 13.03 -1.21 6.10
CA LYS A 171 13.19 -0.30 4.94
C LYS A 171 12.76 -0.99 3.65
N LEU A 172 13.20 -2.23 3.43
CA LEU A 172 12.79 -3.01 2.26
C LEU A 172 11.28 -3.28 2.26
N LEU A 173 10.68 -3.63 3.39
CA LEU A 173 9.23 -3.80 3.47
C LEU A 173 8.49 -2.49 3.20
N SER A 174 9.00 -1.36 3.71
CA SER A 174 8.42 -0.04 3.44
C SER A 174 8.43 0.30 1.96
N PHE A 175 9.51 -0.04 1.24
CA PHE A 175 9.58 0.12 -0.21
C PHE A 175 8.62 -0.83 -0.94
N THR A 176 8.69 -2.14 -0.67
CA THR A 176 7.90 -3.16 -1.38
C THR A 176 6.40 -3.03 -1.13
N SER A 177 5.99 -2.50 0.02
CA SER A 177 4.59 -2.19 0.32
C SER A 177 3.96 -1.19 -0.65
N LYS A 178 4.77 -0.41 -1.37
CA LYS A 178 4.33 0.58 -2.37
C LYS A 178 4.32 0.04 -3.81
N LEU A 179 4.67 -1.23 -4.01
CA LEU A 179 4.74 -1.88 -5.32
C LEU A 179 3.55 -2.80 -5.58
N SER A 180 3.34 -3.25 -6.82
CA SER A 180 2.19 -4.09 -7.16
C SER A 180 2.34 -5.52 -6.65
N ALA A 181 1.27 -6.19 -6.26
CA ALA A 181 1.29 -7.61 -5.89
C ALA A 181 0.36 -8.44 -6.78
N THR A 182 0.59 -9.74 -6.88
CA THR A 182 -0.28 -10.67 -7.62
C THR A 182 -1.29 -11.31 -6.66
N LEU A 183 -2.58 -11.28 -6.99
CA LEU A 183 -3.63 -11.95 -6.23
C LEU A 183 -3.41 -13.47 -6.20
N ILE A 184 -3.50 -14.06 -5.01
CA ILE A 184 -3.33 -15.50 -4.78
C ILE A 184 -4.70 -16.13 -4.53
N PRO A 185 -5.13 -17.12 -5.34
CA PRO A 185 -6.35 -17.85 -5.07
C PRO A 185 -6.19 -18.71 -3.80
N HIS A 186 -7.29 -18.85 -3.06
CA HIS A 186 -7.35 -19.71 -1.89
C HIS A 186 -8.57 -20.64 -1.97
N ASN A 187 -8.54 -21.72 -1.21
CA ASN A 187 -9.65 -22.66 -1.04
C ASN A 187 -9.93 -22.85 0.46
N ASN A 188 -10.91 -23.66 0.83
CA ASN A 188 -11.28 -23.87 2.24
C ASN A 188 -10.12 -24.36 3.15
N GLN A 189 -9.07 -24.96 2.60
CA GLN A 189 -7.91 -25.42 3.38
C GLN A 189 -6.88 -24.30 3.59
N THR A 190 -6.75 -23.39 2.62
CA THR A 190 -5.73 -22.32 2.63
C THR A 190 -6.30 -20.94 2.96
N ASP A 191 -7.62 -20.82 3.05
CA ASP A 191 -8.33 -19.62 3.45
C ASP A 191 -8.06 -19.31 4.94
N PRO A 192 -7.40 -18.19 5.27
CA PRO A 192 -7.15 -17.76 6.64
C PRO A 192 -8.40 -17.59 7.52
N LEU A 193 -9.57 -17.36 6.90
CA LEU A 193 -10.83 -17.16 7.62
C LEU A 193 -11.69 -18.44 7.70
N SER A 194 -11.22 -19.53 7.08
CA SER A 194 -11.81 -20.86 7.22
C SER A 194 -11.31 -21.59 8.48
N GLY A 195 -11.84 -22.79 8.73
CA GLY A 195 -11.47 -23.62 9.88
C GLY A 195 -12.35 -23.39 11.12
N LEU A 196 -11.93 -23.97 12.25
CA LEU A 196 -12.75 -23.99 13.48
C LEU A 196 -12.63 -22.70 14.31
N THR A 197 -11.50 -22.01 14.23
CA THR A 197 -11.19 -20.87 15.10
C THR A 197 -10.46 -19.74 14.34
N PRO A 198 -11.08 -19.16 13.28
CA PRO A 198 -10.50 -17.99 12.60
C PRO A 198 -10.34 -16.82 13.59
N PHE A 199 -9.29 -16.01 13.39
CA PHE A 199 -8.92 -14.88 14.26
C PHE A 199 -8.66 -15.22 15.75
N SER A 200 -8.52 -16.50 16.15
CA SER A 200 -8.30 -16.87 17.56
C SER A 200 -7.04 -16.26 18.19
N THR A 201 -6.03 -15.94 17.38
CA THR A 201 -4.76 -15.32 17.83
C THR A 201 -4.73 -13.80 17.68
N VAL A 202 -5.77 -13.17 17.13
CA VAL A 202 -5.71 -11.78 16.66
C VAL A 202 -5.22 -10.78 17.72
N PHE A 203 -5.65 -10.93 18.98
CA PHE A 203 -5.23 -10.03 20.06
C PHE A 203 -3.81 -10.30 20.55
N MET A 204 -3.39 -11.56 20.56
CA MET A 204 -2.00 -11.94 20.82
C MET A 204 -1.08 -11.38 19.74
N ASP A 205 -1.48 -11.50 18.47
CA ASP A 205 -0.75 -11.00 17.31
C ASP A 205 -0.64 -9.46 17.37
N THR A 206 -1.75 -8.78 17.68
CA THR A 206 -1.79 -7.32 17.87
C THR A 206 -0.89 -6.86 19.02
N SER A 207 -0.93 -7.56 20.16
CA SER A 207 -0.13 -7.24 21.35
C SER A 207 1.38 -7.32 21.08
N ARG A 208 1.80 -8.29 20.25
CA ARG A 208 3.20 -8.47 19.80
C ARG A 208 3.60 -7.49 18.69
N GLY A 209 2.67 -7.16 17.80
CA GLY A 209 2.92 -6.31 16.64
C GLY A 209 3.01 -4.81 16.96
N LEU A 210 2.13 -4.30 17.82
CA LEU A 210 2.14 -2.88 18.20
C LEU A 210 3.40 -2.52 19.00
N GLY A 211 4.16 -1.56 18.46
CA GLY A 211 5.48 -1.14 18.95
C GLY A 211 6.64 -1.68 18.09
N ASN A 212 6.37 -2.65 17.22
CA ASN A 212 7.35 -3.30 16.33
C ASN A 212 6.99 -3.19 14.84
N SER A 213 5.90 -2.50 14.50
CA SER A 213 5.38 -2.39 13.13
C SER A 213 5.57 -0.99 12.56
N LYS A 214 5.50 -0.87 11.23
CA LYS A 214 5.18 0.42 10.59
C LYS A 214 3.67 0.53 10.50
N LEU A 215 3.09 1.60 11.05
CA LEU A 215 1.65 1.82 11.07
C LEU A 215 1.32 3.22 10.55
N SER A 216 0.53 3.31 9.49
CA SER A 216 0.00 4.55 8.93
C SER A 216 -1.51 4.58 9.08
N LEU A 217 -2.04 5.63 9.70
CA LEU A 217 -3.48 5.89 9.83
C LEU A 217 -3.81 7.16 9.04
N ASN A 218 -4.60 7.05 7.97
CA ASN A 218 -4.90 8.18 7.07
C ASN A 218 -3.64 8.90 6.54
N GLY A 219 -2.55 8.16 6.31
CA GLY A 219 -1.26 8.72 5.87
C GLY A 219 -0.43 9.34 7.00
N VAL A 220 -0.90 9.30 8.26
CA VAL A 220 -0.15 9.75 9.44
C VAL A 220 0.61 8.57 10.02
N ASP A 221 1.93 8.71 10.09
CA ASP A 221 2.78 7.70 10.73
C ASP A 221 2.55 7.66 12.25
N ILE A 222 2.36 6.45 12.77
CA ILE A 222 2.20 6.19 14.21
C ILE A 222 3.50 5.54 14.72
N PRO A 223 4.36 6.31 15.42
CA PRO A 223 5.65 5.81 15.87
C PRO A 223 5.52 4.74 16.97
N ALA A 224 6.61 4.00 17.22
CA ALA A 224 6.62 2.85 18.13
C ALA A 224 6.07 3.15 19.53
N ASP A 225 6.43 4.28 20.13
CA ASP A 225 5.93 4.64 21.47
C ASP A 225 4.44 5.00 21.48
N ALA A 226 3.95 5.62 20.40
CA ALA A 226 2.52 5.85 20.21
C ALA A 226 1.75 4.54 19.98
N GLN A 227 2.35 3.57 19.27
CA GLN A 227 1.77 2.22 19.14
C GLN A 227 1.70 1.49 20.49
N LYS A 228 2.69 1.64 21.38
CA LYS A 228 2.63 1.08 22.75
C LYS A 228 1.51 1.71 23.57
N LEU A 229 1.30 3.03 23.46
CA LEU A 229 0.16 3.71 24.07
C LEU A 229 -1.17 3.19 23.51
N LEU A 230 -1.27 3.05 22.19
CA LEU A 230 -2.45 2.49 21.52
C LEU A 230 -2.74 1.05 22.00
N ARG A 231 -1.71 0.20 22.10
CA ARG A 231 -1.83 -1.17 22.63
C ARG A 231 -2.42 -1.19 24.04
N ASN A 232 -1.88 -0.37 24.94
CA ASN A 232 -2.35 -0.28 26.31
C ASN A 232 -3.79 0.26 26.38
N THR A 233 -4.12 1.23 25.53
CA THR A 233 -5.45 1.86 25.48
C THR A 233 -6.52 0.93 24.90
N LEU A 234 -6.14 0.05 23.97
CA LEU A 234 -7.02 -1.03 23.50
C LEU A 234 -7.39 -1.99 24.64
N GLY A 235 -6.59 -2.09 25.70
CA GLY A 235 -6.74 -3.08 26.78
C GLY A 235 -5.76 -4.26 26.67
N LEU A 236 -4.86 -4.26 25.67
CA LEU A 236 -3.94 -5.35 25.38
C LEU A 236 -2.67 -5.27 26.25
N LYS A 237 -2.83 -5.41 27.57
CA LYS A 237 -1.74 -5.26 28.56
C LYS A 237 -0.68 -6.36 28.45
N ASP A 238 -1.09 -7.56 28.07
CA ASP A 238 -0.23 -8.72 27.79
C ASP A 238 -0.73 -9.50 26.57
N THR A 239 -0.12 -10.66 26.28
CA THR A 239 -0.48 -11.50 25.11
C THR A 239 -1.75 -12.33 25.29
N ASN A 240 -2.33 -12.35 26.50
CA ASN A 240 -3.55 -13.10 26.84
C ASN A 240 -4.75 -12.16 27.05
N SER A 241 -4.52 -10.85 26.98
CA SER A 241 -5.53 -9.81 27.12
C SER A 241 -6.40 -9.70 25.86
N SER A 242 -7.63 -9.25 26.05
CA SER A 242 -8.56 -8.86 24.98
C SER A 242 -8.90 -7.37 25.10
N PRO A 243 -9.46 -6.74 24.05
CA PRO A 243 -9.83 -5.35 24.13
C PRO A 243 -10.85 -5.06 25.23
N ASP A 244 -10.75 -3.89 25.86
CA ASP A 244 -11.71 -3.47 26.89
C ASP A 244 -13.10 -3.30 26.29
N LEU A 245 -14.15 -3.72 27.01
CA LEU A 245 -15.53 -3.69 26.52
C LEU A 245 -15.98 -2.28 26.10
N ASN A 246 -15.48 -1.24 26.77
CA ASN A 246 -15.77 0.15 26.40
C ASN A 246 -15.17 0.50 25.04
N VAL A 247 -13.96 0.03 24.76
CA VAL A 247 -13.27 0.25 23.48
C VAL A 247 -13.97 -0.50 22.34
N ILE A 248 -14.41 -1.74 22.59
CA ILE A 248 -15.19 -2.53 21.63
C ILE A 248 -16.49 -1.80 21.22
N ARG A 249 -17.13 -1.08 22.16
CA ARG A 249 -18.42 -0.42 21.93
C ARG A 249 -18.30 1.00 21.37
N ASN A 250 -17.28 1.74 21.80
CA ASN A 250 -17.22 3.19 21.63
C ASN A 250 -15.91 3.66 20.96
N GLY A 251 -15.00 2.77 20.60
CA GLY A 251 -13.67 3.14 20.09
C GLY A 251 -12.73 3.62 21.19
N ILE A 252 -11.59 4.19 20.77
CA ILE A 252 -10.58 4.72 21.68
C ILE A 252 -11.08 6.02 22.32
N PRO A 253 -10.98 6.20 23.65
CA PRO A 253 -11.35 7.47 24.29
C PRO A 253 -10.57 8.65 23.71
N ARG A 254 -11.26 9.76 23.40
CA ARG A 254 -10.71 10.92 22.68
C ARG A 254 -9.39 11.44 23.26
N HIS A 255 -9.28 11.54 24.58
CA HIS A 255 -8.06 12.02 25.24
C HIS A 255 -6.83 11.13 24.96
N TYR A 256 -7.00 9.82 24.83
CA TYR A 256 -5.92 8.91 24.43
C TYR A 256 -5.65 9.00 22.93
N ALA A 257 -6.69 9.13 22.09
CA ALA A 257 -6.52 9.33 20.66
C ALA A 257 -5.69 10.58 20.34
N GLU A 258 -5.97 11.69 21.04
CA GLU A 258 -5.19 12.94 20.95
C GLU A 258 -3.74 12.74 21.40
N GLN A 259 -3.49 11.98 22.46
CA GLN A 259 -2.13 11.66 22.92
C GLN A 259 -1.36 10.80 21.91
N ILE A 260 -2.02 9.82 21.27
CA ILE A 260 -1.40 8.92 20.28
C ILE A 260 -0.84 9.72 19.10
N VAL A 261 -1.54 10.76 18.64
CA VAL A 261 -1.13 11.55 17.45
C VAL A 261 -0.30 12.80 17.79
N LYS A 262 -0.20 13.15 19.08
CA LYS A 262 0.38 14.42 19.55
C LYS A 262 1.77 14.69 18.96
N GLU A 263 2.65 13.70 19.06
CA GLU A 263 4.07 13.79 18.66
C GLU A 263 4.30 13.45 17.18
N SER A 264 3.25 13.21 16.39
CA SER A 264 3.40 13.02 14.94
C SER A 264 3.84 14.33 14.26
N SER A 265 4.63 14.24 13.19
CA SER A 265 5.09 15.39 12.39
C SER A 265 4.05 15.89 11.37
N SER A 266 2.88 15.25 11.29
CA SER A 266 1.79 15.60 10.37
C SER A 266 1.07 16.91 10.71
N THR A 267 0.27 17.43 9.78
CA THR A 267 -0.49 18.67 9.98
C THR A 267 -1.61 18.49 11.01
N ASN A 268 -2.11 19.59 11.58
CA ASN A 268 -3.20 19.55 12.56
C ASN A 268 -4.48 18.94 11.98
N GLU A 269 -4.77 19.17 10.70
CA GLU A 269 -5.93 18.59 10.01
C GLU A 269 -5.79 17.07 9.87
N GLN A 270 -4.59 16.58 9.54
CA GLN A 270 -4.32 15.14 9.46
C GLN A 270 -4.42 14.48 10.84
N LYS A 271 -3.86 15.12 11.89
CA LYS A 271 -3.97 14.65 13.27
C LYS A 271 -5.43 14.57 13.71
N ALA A 272 -6.24 15.59 13.43
CA ALA A 272 -7.66 15.62 13.77
C ALA A 272 -8.43 14.46 13.10
N ALA A 273 -8.17 14.20 11.81
CA ALA A 273 -8.79 13.09 11.10
C ALA A 273 -8.45 11.72 11.71
N VAL A 274 -7.23 11.54 12.22
CA VAL A 274 -6.84 10.30 12.92
C VAL A 274 -7.49 10.20 14.30
N VAL A 275 -7.63 11.31 15.03
CA VAL A 275 -8.37 11.32 16.31
C VAL A 275 -9.82 10.89 16.10
N ASP A 276 -10.48 11.48 15.10
CA ASP A 276 -11.88 11.16 14.79
C ASP A 276 -12.05 9.71 14.28
N PHE A 277 -11.06 9.18 13.54
CA PHE A 277 -11.01 7.76 13.19
C PHE A 277 -10.87 6.86 14.43
N LEU A 278 -9.88 7.10 15.30
CA LEU A 278 -9.62 6.26 16.48
C LEU A 278 -10.80 6.22 17.46
N CYS A 279 -11.61 7.28 17.51
CA CYS A 279 -12.81 7.37 18.34
C CYS A 279 -14.00 6.55 17.80
N GLN A 280 -13.86 5.86 16.66
CA GLN A 280 -14.92 5.00 16.11
C GLN A 280 -14.80 3.56 16.63
N PRO A 281 -15.92 2.85 16.85
CA PRO A 281 -15.90 1.45 17.30
C PRO A 281 -15.27 0.48 16.28
N GLU A 282 -15.24 0.84 15.00
CA GLU A 282 -14.62 0.06 13.93
C GLU A 282 -13.09 0.20 13.90
N ALA A 283 -12.52 1.27 14.48
CA ALA A 283 -11.07 1.49 14.46
C ALA A 283 -10.29 0.39 15.22
N PRO A 284 -10.69 -0.03 16.43
CA PRO A 284 -10.12 -1.21 17.07
C PRO A 284 -10.19 -2.47 16.21
N THR A 285 -11.30 -2.69 15.48
CA THR A 285 -11.46 -3.82 14.57
C THR A 285 -10.42 -3.76 13.45
N ALA A 286 -10.32 -2.62 12.76
CA ALA A 286 -9.37 -2.39 11.66
C ALA A 286 -7.91 -2.59 12.12
N ILE A 287 -7.57 -2.06 13.30
CA ILE A 287 -6.21 -2.15 13.86
C ILE A 287 -5.89 -3.60 14.24
N CYS A 288 -6.74 -4.28 15.02
CA CYS A 288 -6.43 -5.61 15.53
C CYS A 288 -6.41 -6.66 14.42
N SER A 289 -7.42 -6.64 13.53
CA SER A 289 -7.50 -7.61 12.44
C SER A 289 -6.33 -7.49 11.46
N ALA A 290 -5.69 -6.32 11.32
CA ALA A 290 -4.53 -6.13 10.46
C ALA A 290 -3.29 -6.96 10.87
N PHE A 291 -3.20 -7.40 12.12
CA PHE A 291 -2.07 -8.18 12.65
C PHE A 291 -2.25 -9.69 12.50
N TYR A 292 -3.37 -10.18 11.99
CA TYR A 292 -3.66 -11.61 12.01
C TYR A 292 -2.62 -12.46 11.25
N GLN A 293 -1.88 -13.30 11.98
CA GLN A 293 -0.72 -14.00 11.44
C GLN A 293 -1.04 -14.96 10.27
N SER A 294 -2.25 -15.52 10.24
CA SER A 294 -2.66 -16.52 9.24
C SER A 294 -2.93 -15.91 7.86
N PHE A 295 -2.98 -14.59 7.73
CA PHE A 295 -3.09 -13.95 6.41
C PHE A 295 -1.97 -14.33 5.43
N ASN A 296 -0.84 -14.81 5.94
CA ASN A 296 0.28 -15.28 5.13
C ASN A 296 0.09 -16.69 4.55
N VAL A 297 -0.89 -17.49 5.02
CA VAL A 297 -1.05 -18.91 4.65
C VAL A 297 -1.12 -19.14 3.14
N PRO A 298 -1.93 -18.41 2.35
CA PRO A 298 -2.01 -18.61 0.90
C PRO A 298 -0.64 -18.48 0.20
N ALA A 299 0.17 -17.51 0.61
CA ALA A 299 1.49 -17.28 0.03
C ALA A 299 2.54 -18.29 0.52
N LEU A 300 2.49 -18.67 1.79
CA LEU A 300 3.40 -19.66 2.37
C LEU A 300 3.22 -21.04 1.75
N MET A 301 1.99 -21.40 1.35
CA MET A 301 1.74 -22.64 0.60
C MET A 301 2.53 -22.71 -0.72
N LEU A 302 2.86 -21.56 -1.31
CA LEU A 302 3.65 -21.48 -2.54
C LEU A 302 5.17 -21.35 -2.30
N THR A 303 5.59 -20.89 -1.11
CA THR A 303 6.95 -20.34 -0.92
C THR A 303 7.70 -20.82 0.31
N HIS A 304 7.06 -21.57 1.23
CA HIS A 304 7.65 -21.92 2.53
C HIS A 304 9.03 -22.59 2.44
N VAL A 305 9.28 -23.45 1.43
CA VAL A 305 10.58 -24.10 1.24
C VAL A 305 11.70 -23.07 1.04
N ARG A 306 11.50 -22.07 0.18
CA ARG A 306 12.50 -21.02 -0.10
C ARG A 306 12.66 -20.04 1.06
N ILE A 307 11.64 -19.86 1.88
CA ILE A 307 11.72 -19.08 3.13
C ILE A 307 12.57 -19.83 4.15
N SER A 308 12.33 -21.14 4.35
CA SER A 308 13.16 -21.97 5.23
C SER A 308 14.62 -22.01 4.79
N GLN A 309 14.87 -22.05 3.47
CA GLN A 309 16.23 -21.94 2.92
C GLN A 309 16.89 -20.59 3.26
N ALA A 310 16.14 -19.47 3.20
CA ALA A 310 16.65 -18.16 3.59
C ALA A 310 17.00 -18.09 5.08
N SER A 311 16.16 -18.66 5.94
CA SER A 311 16.45 -18.76 7.38
C SER A 311 17.74 -19.56 7.64
N ALA A 312 17.92 -20.70 6.96
CA ALA A 312 19.14 -21.50 7.06
C ALA A 312 20.38 -20.75 6.53
N TYR A 313 20.23 -20.03 5.41
CA TYR A 313 21.29 -19.22 4.81
C TYR A 313 21.80 -18.11 5.75
N ASN A 314 20.90 -17.45 6.47
CA ASN A 314 21.23 -16.41 7.45
C ASN A 314 21.82 -16.97 8.74
N ALA A 315 21.30 -18.10 9.22
CA ALA A 315 21.84 -18.79 10.40
C ALA A 315 23.29 -19.23 10.20
N GLN A 316 23.66 -19.69 9.00
CA GLN A 316 25.05 -20.02 8.65
C GLN A 316 25.99 -18.81 8.68
N ARG A 317 25.46 -17.59 8.58
CA ARG A 317 26.22 -16.32 8.56
C ARG A 317 26.12 -15.55 9.87
N SER A 318 25.46 -16.12 10.88
CA SER A 318 25.21 -15.46 12.17
C SER A 318 24.54 -14.09 12.02
N LEU A 319 23.69 -13.92 11.01
CA LEU A 319 22.88 -12.71 10.83
C LEU A 319 21.65 -12.80 11.73
N ASP A 320 21.52 -11.85 12.66
CA ASP A 320 20.35 -11.72 13.54
C ASP A 320 19.19 -11.06 12.79
N MET A 321 18.58 -11.82 11.89
CA MET A 321 17.44 -11.36 11.09
C MET A 321 16.12 -11.69 11.80
N PRO A 322 15.17 -10.75 11.86
CA PRO A 322 13.84 -11.05 12.38
C PRO A 322 13.11 -12.04 11.47
N ASN A 323 12.19 -12.82 12.04
CA ASN A 323 11.40 -13.79 11.27
C ASN A 323 10.47 -13.11 10.25
N ALA A 324 9.91 -11.95 10.60
CA ALA A 324 9.01 -11.18 9.77
C ALA A 324 8.97 -9.71 10.20
N CYS A 325 8.67 -8.82 9.26
CA CYS A 325 8.35 -7.42 9.51
C CYS A 325 6.89 -7.13 9.10
N ILE A 326 6.26 -6.15 9.74
CA ILE A 326 4.87 -5.76 9.48
C ILE A 326 4.79 -4.27 9.08
N ASN A 327 4.03 -3.97 8.02
CA ASN A 327 3.72 -2.61 7.59
C ASN A 327 2.23 -2.49 7.22
N ILE A 328 1.49 -1.67 7.97
CA ILE A 328 0.05 -1.53 7.88
C ILE A 328 -0.32 -0.11 7.49
N SER A 329 -1.18 0.02 6.50
CA SER A 329 -1.86 1.26 6.14
C SER A 329 -3.37 1.09 6.34
N ILE A 330 -3.97 1.96 7.15
CA ILE A 330 -5.42 2.02 7.34
C ILE A 330 -5.89 3.40 6.89
N THR A 331 -6.87 3.44 5.99
CA THR A 331 -7.41 4.68 5.45
C THR A 331 -8.91 4.72 5.60
N GLN A 332 -9.45 5.87 6.00
CA GLN A 332 -10.86 6.17 6.03
C GLN A 332 -11.19 7.17 4.93
N SER A 333 -12.11 6.81 4.04
CA SER A 333 -12.60 7.74 3.01
C SER A 333 -13.49 8.82 3.63
N SER A 334 -13.71 9.91 2.90
CA SER A 334 -14.67 10.96 3.29
C SER A 334 -16.11 10.45 3.45
N GLU A 335 -16.43 9.32 2.83
CA GLU A 335 -17.72 8.63 2.94
C GLU A 335 -17.79 7.69 4.15
N GLY A 336 -16.71 7.59 4.92
CA GLY A 336 -16.61 6.77 6.14
C GLY A 336 -16.16 5.32 5.91
N SER A 337 -15.89 4.90 4.67
CA SER A 337 -15.39 3.54 4.38
C SER A 337 -13.97 3.37 4.91
N ILE A 338 -13.75 2.35 5.73
CA ILE A 338 -12.44 2.03 6.31
C ILE A 338 -11.80 0.91 5.48
N HIS A 339 -10.66 1.20 4.87
CA HIS A 339 -9.83 0.26 4.14
C HIS A 339 -8.59 -0.11 4.94
N VAL A 340 -8.30 -1.40 5.03
CA VAL A 340 -7.07 -1.91 5.64
C VAL A 340 -6.22 -2.54 4.54
N THR A 341 -4.95 -2.16 4.49
CA THR A 341 -3.92 -2.88 3.75
C THR A 341 -2.77 -3.23 4.69
N SER A 342 -2.65 -4.52 5.01
CA SER A 342 -1.59 -5.06 5.87
C SER A 342 -0.56 -5.80 5.03
N HIS A 343 0.72 -5.55 5.31
CA HIS A 343 1.84 -6.19 4.65
C HIS A 343 2.69 -6.95 5.65
N THR A 344 3.04 -8.19 5.31
CA THR A 344 4.10 -8.95 5.99
C THR A 344 5.27 -9.14 5.04
N GLY A 345 6.46 -8.74 5.46
CA GLY A 345 7.71 -9.02 4.77
C GLY A 345 8.43 -10.18 5.43
N VAL A 346 8.80 -11.20 4.64
CA VAL A 346 9.65 -12.32 5.08
C VAL A 346 10.80 -12.52 4.10
N LEU A 347 11.96 -12.93 4.59
CA LEU A 347 13.11 -13.19 3.73
C LEU A 347 12.89 -14.47 2.92
N ILE A 348 13.30 -14.47 1.66
CA ILE A 348 13.11 -15.59 0.73
C ILE A 348 14.33 -15.75 -0.17
N MET A 349 14.72 -16.98 -0.45
CA MET A 349 15.72 -17.27 -1.49
C MET A 349 15.10 -17.13 -2.87
N ALA A 350 15.89 -16.66 -3.83
CA ALA A 350 15.53 -16.75 -5.23
C ALA A 350 15.35 -18.21 -5.68
N PRO A 351 14.62 -18.46 -6.78
CA PRO A 351 14.59 -19.78 -7.38
C PRO A 351 15.99 -20.25 -7.78
N GLU A 352 16.14 -21.55 -8.07
CA GLU A 352 17.44 -22.21 -8.28
C GLU A 352 18.24 -21.64 -9.46
N ASP A 353 17.59 -20.91 -10.37
CA ASP A 353 18.21 -20.22 -11.51
C ASP A 353 19.10 -19.03 -11.07
N ARG A 354 18.91 -18.51 -9.86
CA ARG A 354 19.65 -17.38 -9.28
C ARG A 354 20.21 -17.74 -7.90
N PRO A 355 21.24 -18.60 -7.82
CA PRO A 355 21.73 -19.13 -6.55
C PRO A 355 22.26 -18.02 -5.65
N ASN A 356 22.09 -18.21 -4.33
CA ASN A 356 22.55 -17.29 -3.28
C ASN A 356 21.97 -15.87 -3.35
N GLN A 357 20.92 -15.63 -4.13
CA GLN A 357 20.24 -14.35 -4.14
C GLN A 357 19.14 -14.34 -3.07
N LEU A 358 19.32 -13.49 -2.07
CA LEU A 358 18.32 -13.24 -1.02
C LEU A 358 17.40 -12.09 -1.45
N GLY A 359 16.12 -12.20 -1.10
CA GLY A 359 15.13 -11.15 -1.31
C GLY A 359 14.09 -11.14 -0.19
N MET A 360 13.00 -10.44 -0.46
CA MET A 360 11.83 -10.37 0.41
C MET A 360 10.58 -10.80 -0.35
N LEU A 361 9.84 -11.74 0.25
CA LEU A 361 8.45 -11.98 -0.09
C LEU A 361 7.59 -11.00 0.71
N THR A 362 6.81 -10.20 0.00
CA THR A 362 5.86 -9.26 0.60
C THR A 362 4.46 -9.78 0.35
N ASN A 363 3.76 -10.15 1.41
CA ASN A 363 2.37 -10.58 1.39
C ASN A 363 1.50 -9.38 1.75
N ARG A 364 0.59 -8.99 0.85
CA ARG A 364 -0.39 -7.94 1.06
C ARG A 364 -1.77 -8.55 1.30
N THR A 365 -2.42 -8.10 2.36
CA THR A 365 -3.82 -8.41 2.65
C THR A 365 -4.64 -7.13 2.65
N SER A 366 -5.69 -7.09 1.83
CA SER A 366 -6.56 -5.91 1.69
C SER A 366 -8.01 -6.27 1.95
N TYR A 367 -8.72 -5.44 2.72
CA TYR A 367 -10.16 -5.58 2.99
C TYR A 367 -10.76 -4.25 3.44
N GLU A 368 -12.10 -4.18 3.37
CA GLU A 368 -12.87 -3.12 4.01
C GLU A 368 -13.38 -3.60 5.37
N VAL A 369 -13.50 -2.67 6.32
CA VAL A 369 -14.19 -2.88 7.60
C VAL A 369 -15.57 -2.23 7.50
N PRO A 370 -16.65 -3.01 7.36
CA PRO A 370 -17.99 -2.45 7.28
C PRO A 370 -18.38 -1.70 8.56
N PRO A 371 -19.24 -0.68 8.48
CA PRO A 371 -19.80 -0.02 9.65
C PRO A 371 -20.50 -1.03 10.59
N GLY A 372 -20.33 -0.84 11.89
CA GLY A 372 -20.92 -1.64 12.95
C GLY A 372 -20.18 -2.94 13.30
N VAL A 373 -19.09 -3.29 12.60
CA VAL A 373 -18.29 -4.49 12.93
C VAL A 373 -17.40 -4.21 14.13
N LYS A 374 -17.66 -4.90 15.23
CA LYS A 374 -16.93 -4.71 16.49
C LYS A 374 -15.67 -5.56 16.53
N CYS A 375 -14.79 -5.19 17.45
CA CYS A 375 -13.50 -5.82 17.63
C CYS A 375 -13.61 -7.15 18.41
N GLU A 376 -14.30 -8.11 17.78
CA GLU A 376 -14.53 -9.46 18.31
C GLU A 376 -14.19 -10.50 17.23
N PRO A 377 -13.44 -11.58 17.54
CA PRO A 377 -12.97 -12.54 16.52
C PRO A 377 -14.10 -13.14 15.66
N ASN A 378 -15.24 -13.46 16.28
CA ASN A 378 -16.39 -14.03 15.58
C ASN A 378 -17.04 -13.03 14.61
N GLU A 379 -17.12 -11.74 14.99
CA GLU A 379 -17.64 -10.70 14.09
C GLU A 379 -16.66 -10.44 12.94
N MET A 380 -15.36 -10.36 13.25
CA MET A 380 -14.31 -10.20 12.24
C MET A 380 -14.36 -11.34 11.20
N ALA A 381 -14.40 -12.60 11.66
CA ALA A 381 -14.42 -13.77 10.77
C ALA A 381 -15.66 -13.80 9.87
N ARG A 382 -16.81 -13.35 10.37
CA ARG A 382 -18.08 -13.34 9.61
C ARG A 382 -18.15 -12.21 8.59
N MET A 383 -17.59 -11.04 8.92
CA MET A 383 -17.87 -9.80 8.20
C MET A 383 -16.73 -9.35 7.28
N LEU A 384 -15.47 -9.63 7.65
CA LEU A 384 -14.31 -9.20 6.86
C LEU A 384 -14.10 -10.12 5.66
N LYS A 385 -13.88 -9.52 4.50
CA LYS A 385 -13.63 -10.22 3.23
C LYS A 385 -12.28 -9.81 2.69
N ALA A 386 -11.25 -10.55 3.08
CA ALA A 386 -9.88 -10.28 2.70
C ALA A 386 -9.51 -10.81 1.32
N LYS A 387 -8.68 -10.05 0.61
CA LYS A 387 -7.97 -10.46 -0.60
C LYS A 387 -6.49 -10.61 -0.25
N TYR A 388 -5.88 -11.69 -0.72
CA TYR A 388 -4.47 -11.99 -0.48
C TYR A 388 -3.68 -11.84 -1.77
N ALA A 389 -2.54 -11.16 -1.70
CA ALA A 389 -1.65 -10.98 -2.83
C ALA A 389 -0.19 -11.04 -2.38
N SER A 390 0.73 -11.40 -3.28
CA SER A 390 2.16 -11.37 -2.96
C SER A 390 3.03 -10.89 -4.12
N SER A 391 4.24 -10.47 -3.76
CA SER A 391 5.33 -10.17 -4.68
C SER A 391 6.67 -10.57 -4.07
N GLU A 392 7.66 -10.84 -4.92
CA GLU A 392 9.04 -11.11 -4.51
C GLU A 392 9.94 -9.95 -4.97
N THR A 393 10.71 -9.37 -4.07
CA THR A 393 11.67 -8.31 -4.40
C THR A 393 13.07 -8.76 -4.09
N TYR A 394 13.95 -8.68 -5.09
CA TYR A 394 15.33 -9.11 -4.96
C TYR A 394 16.28 -7.92 -4.92
N LEU A 395 17.36 -8.08 -4.16
CA LEU A 395 18.47 -7.14 -4.16
C LEU A 395 19.15 -7.15 -5.53
N ASN A 396 19.51 -5.96 -6.02
CA ASN A 396 20.40 -5.86 -7.17
C ASN A 396 21.82 -6.21 -6.72
N ASN A 397 22.22 -7.46 -6.97
CA ASN A 397 23.63 -7.84 -6.87
C ASN A 397 24.37 -7.20 -8.06
N ALA A 398 25.48 -6.51 -7.78
CA ALA A 398 26.37 -5.97 -8.81
C ALA A 398 27.00 -7.08 -9.66
#